data_AF-A0A919D055-F1
#
_entry.id   AF-A0A919D055-F1
#
_cell.length_a   1.000
_cell.length_b   1.000
_cell.length_c   1.000
_cell.angle_alpha   90.00
_cell.angle_beta   90.00
_cell.angle_gamma   90.00
#
_symmetry.space_group_name_H-M   'P 1'
#
loop_
_entity.id
_entity.type
_entity.pdbx_description
1 polymer ?
#
loop_
_entity_poly.entity_id
_entity_poly.type
_entity_poly.pdbx_seq_one_letter_code
_entity_poly.pdbx_strand_id
1 'polypeptide(L)' 'MGKRVGRGAVLGASRGIAESLWAFWVMGVDQVQVWLRSRGRVELVEQVGLFGAEVAPLLG' A
#
# COMPACT_ATOMS: atom_id res chain seq x y z
N MET A 1 -7.11 19.51 -4.36
CA MET A 1 -5.68 19.65 -4.70
C MET A 1 -5.07 18.25 -4.77
N GLY A 2 -4.99 17.65 -5.96
CA GLY A 2 -4.51 16.26 -6.13
C GLY A 2 -3.00 16.17 -5.92
N LYS A 3 -2.54 15.31 -5.01
CA LYS A 3 -1.11 15.05 -4.82
C LYS A 3 -0.58 14.39 -6.09
N ARG A 4 0.47 14.95 -6.70
CA ARG A 4 1.20 14.28 -7.79
C ARG A 4 1.86 13.03 -7.23
N VAL A 5 1.29 11.90 -7.59
CA VAL A 5 1.80 10.58 -7.23
C VAL A 5 2.95 10.28 -8.21
N GLY A 6 4.16 10.03 -7.70
CA GLY A 6 5.29 9.65 -8.54
C GLY A 6 5.00 8.33 -9.27
N ARG A 7 5.70 8.06 -10.38
CA ARG A 7 5.58 6.79 -11.12
C ARG A 7 5.91 5.64 -10.15
N GLY A 8 4.90 4.85 -9.76
CA GLY A 8 5.02 3.76 -8.79
C GLY A 8 4.46 4.02 -7.39
N ALA A 9 3.94 5.23 -7.10
CA ALA A 9 3.18 5.44 -5.86
C ALA A 9 1.70 5.13 -6.09
N VAL A 10 1.08 4.43 -5.16
CA VAL A 10 -0.35 4.09 -5.16
C VAL A 10 -1.01 4.90 -4.06
N LEU A 11 -2.04 5.65 -4.40
CA LEU A 11 -2.79 6.52 -3.49
C LEU A 11 -4.27 6.30 -3.77
N GLY A 12 -5.03 5.85 -2.77
CA GLY A 12 -6.43 5.49 -2.94
C GLY A 12 -6.96 4.73 -1.73
N ALA A 13 -8.21 4.28 -1.83
CA ALA A 13 -8.82 3.41 -0.83
C ALA A 13 -8.09 2.06 -0.77
N SER A 14 -8.20 1.38 0.36
CA SER A 14 -7.51 0.12 0.66
C SER A 14 -7.74 -0.96 -0.39
N ARG A 15 -8.93 -0.99 -1.01
CA ARG A 15 -9.23 -1.83 -2.18
C ARG A 15 -8.38 -1.53 -3.42
N GLY A 16 -8.20 -0.27 -3.77
CA GLY A 16 -7.38 0.11 -4.92
C GLY A 16 -5.89 -0.20 -4.70
N ILE A 17 -5.44 -0.11 -3.45
CA ILE A 17 -4.10 -0.55 -3.05
C ILE A 17 -3.98 -2.07 -3.21
N ALA A 18 -4.95 -2.84 -2.69
CA ALA A 18 -4.96 -4.29 -2.81
C ALA A 18 -5.00 -4.76 -4.28
N GLU A 19 -5.83 -4.14 -5.13
CA GLU A 19 -5.89 -4.45 -6.57
C GLU A 19 -4.54 -4.19 -7.27
N SER A 20 -3.85 -3.11 -6.88
CA SER A 20 -2.50 -2.81 -7.40
C SER A 20 -1.46 -3.84 -6.96
N LEU A 21 -1.55 -4.32 -5.71
CA LEU A 21 -0.67 -5.37 -5.19
C LEU A 21 -0.95 -6.73 -5.84
N TRP A 22 -2.23 -7.04 -6.09
CA TRP A 22 -2.65 -8.29 -6.70
C TRP A 22 -2.11 -8.45 -8.13
N ALA A 23 -1.93 -7.35 -8.86
CA ALA A 23 -1.27 -7.38 -10.17
C ALA A 23 0.16 -7.96 -10.10
N PHE A 24 0.91 -7.73 -9.02
CA PHE A 24 2.24 -8.34 -8.84
C PHE A 24 2.14 -9.82 -8.53
N TRP A 25 1.15 -10.23 -7.74
CA TRP A 25 0.93 -11.64 -7.44
C TRP A 25 0.60 -12.45 -8.71
N VAL A 26 -0.24 -11.90 -9.60
CA VAL A 26 -0.53 -12.51 -10.92
C VAL A 26 0.72 -12.63 -11.79
N MET A 27 1.71 -11.74 -11.61
CA MET A 27 3.01 -11.82 -12.29
C MET A 27 3.97 -12.84 -11.66
N GLY A 28 3.54 -13.60 -10.65
CA GLY A 28 4.34 -14.60 -9.95
C GLY A 28 5.30 -14.01 -8.90
N VAL A 29 4.99 -12.81 -8.38
CA VAL A 29 5.77 -12.21 -7.31
C VAL A 29 5.23 -12.67 -5.95
N ASP A 30 6.05 -13.40 -5.20
CA ASP A 30 5.67 -13.94 -3.88
C ASP A 30 5.90 -12.95 -2.73
N GLN A 31 6.70 -11.91 -2.94
CA GLN A 31 6.98 -10.89 -1.93
C GLN A 31 7.10 -9.49 -2.54
N VAL A 32 6.41 -8.53 -1.93
CA VAL A 32 6.48 -7.10 -2.30
C VAL A 32 6.91 -6.28 -1.09
N GLN A 33 7.84 -5.35 -1.32
CA GLN A 33 8.19 -4.33 -0.34
C GLN A 33 7.43 -3.04 -0.64
N VAL A 34 6.70 -2.51 0.36
CA VAL A 34 5.96 -1.26 0.24
C VAL A 34 6.63 -0.15 1.02
N TRP A 35 6.76 1.02 0.39
CA TRP A 35 7.26 2.20 1.06
C TRP A 35 6.11 3.11 1.50
N LEU A 36 5.97 3.28 2.81
CA LEU A 36 4.97 4.15 3.43
C LEU A 36 5.58 5.53 3.67
N ARG A 37 5.04 6.55 3.00
CA ARG A 37 5.51 7.93 3.18
C ARG A 37 5.02 8.45 4.53
N SER A 38 5.97 8.68 5.42
CA SER A 38 5.73 9.19 6.77
C SER A 38 6.70 10.33 7.10
N ARG A 39 6.29 11.27 7.97
CA ARG A 39 7.12 12.37 8.49
C ARG A 39 7.74 12.06 9.86
N GLY A 40 7.45 10.89 10.43
CA GLY A 40 7.99 10.49 11.73
C GLY A 40 7.57 9.10 12.18
N ARG A 41 8.17 8.61 13.27
CA ARG A 41 7.94 7.25 13.76
C ARG A 41 6.48 6.95 14.08
N VAL A 42 5.77 7.88 14.73
CA VAL A 42 4.36 7.69 15.12
C VAL A 42 3.47 7.49 13.89
N GLU A 43 3.57 8.40 12.91
CA GLU A 43 2.82 8.30 11.65
C GLU A 43 3.17 7.02 10.87
N LEU A 44 4.43 6.55 10.93
CA LEU A 44 4.82 5.28 10.29
C LEU A 44 4.11 4.08 10.95
N VAL A 45 4.09 4.02 12.28
CA VAL A 45 3.45 2.92 13.03
C VAL A 45 1.94 2.91 12.77
N GLU A 46 1.30 4.07 12.75
CA GLU A 46 -0.12 4.20 12.41
C GLU A 46 -0.41 3.70 10.99
N GLN A 47 0.42 4.08 10.02
CA GLN A 47 0.26 3.63 8.63
C GLN A 47 0.46 2.13 8.47
N VAL A 48 1.43 1.53 9.19
CA VAL A 48 1.60 0.07 9.21
C VAL A 48 0.37 -0.62 9.79
N GLY A 49 -0.17 -0.10 10.89
CA GLY A 49 -1.40 -0.61 11.51
C GLY A 49 -2.61 -0.54 10.57
N LEU A 50 -2.83 0.60 9.92
CA LEU A 50 -3.91 0.78 8.95
C LEU A 50 -3.74 -0.11 7.72
N PHE A 51 -2.52 -0.22 7.19
CA PHE A 51 -2.23 -1.11 6.06
C PHE A 51 -2.54 -2.57 6.42
N GLY A 52 -2.10 -3.03 7.59
CA GLY A 52 -2.39 -4.38 8.08
C GLY A 52 -3.87 -4.63 8.36
N ALA A 53 -4.61 -3.63 8.81
CA ALA A 53 -6.03 -3.75 9.13
C ALA A 53 -6.94 -3.69 7.88
N GLU A 54 -6.60 -2.89 6.88
CA GLU A 54 -7.50 -2.60 5.76
C GLU A 54 -7.06 -3.20 4.42
N VAL A 55 -5.75 -3.37 4.19
CA VAL A 55 -5.22 -3.88 2.91
C VAL A 55 -4.92 -5.37 3.00
N ALA A 56 -4.26 -5.82 4.08
CA ALA A 56 -3.87 -7.22 4.21
C ALA A 56 -5.06 -8.22 4.10
N PRO A 57 -6.26 -7.95 4.68
CA PRO A 57 -7.40 -8.86 4.53
C PRO A 57 -7.94 -8.98 3.10
N LEU A 58 -7.57 -8.07 2.20
CA LEU A 58 -7.99 -8.08 0.79
C LEU A 58 -7.02 -8.85 -0.11
N LEU A 59 -5.88 -9.31 0.41
CA LEU A 59 -4.83 -9.99 -0.38
C LEU A 59 -5.01 -11.51 -0.46
N GLY A 60 -5.89 -12.11 0.35
CA GLY A 60 -6.20 -13.54 0.36
C GLY A 60 -5.29 -14.35 1.28
#